data_AF-A0A957HBX0-F1
#
_entry.id   AF-A0A957HBX0-F1
#
_cell.length_a   1.000
_cell.length_b   1.000
_cell.length_c   1.000
_cell.angle_alpha   90.00
_cell.angle_beta   90.00
_cell.angle_gamma   90.00
#
_symmetry.space_group_name_H-M   'P 1'
#
loop_
_entity.id
_entity.type
_entity.pdbx_description
1 polymer ?
#
loop_
_entity_poly.entity_id
_entity_poly.type
_entity_poly.pdbx_seq_one_letter_code
_entity_poly.pdbx_strand_id
1 'polypeptide(L)' 'DAVNTMLQIHHKGSAVAGIYTRDVAETKIEIVTSRARKQEYPLQCVMEQE' A
#
# COMPACT_ATOMS: atom_id res chain seq x y z
N ASP A 1 12.01 -6.20 -1.69
CA ASP A 1 11.30 -7.49 -1.71
C ASP A 1 10.05 -7.48 -0.87
N ALA A 2 8.99 -8.12 -1.38
CA ALA A 2 7.65 -8.11 -0.78
C ALA A 2 7.64 -8.60 0.68
N VAL A 3 8.41 -9.64 0.99
CA VAL A 3 8.51 -10.21 2.35
C VAL A 3 9.08 -9.19 3.33
N ASN A 4 10.13 -8.46 2.94
CA ASN A 4 10.76 -7.46 3.80
C ASN A 4 9.80 -6.30 4.08
N THR A 5 9.13 -5.76 3.06
CA THR A 5 8.15 -4.68 3.23
C THR A 5 6.98 -5.14 4.11
N MET A 6 6.48 -6.36 3.91
CA MET A 6 5.42 -6.92 4.75
C MET A 6 5.84 -7.03 6.22
N LEU A 7 7.04 -7.56 6.49
CA LEU A 7 7.56 -7.66 7.85
C LEU A 7 7.79 -6.29 8.49
N GLN A 8 8.19 -5.28 7.71
CA GLN A 8 8.31 -3.92 8.20
C GLN A 8 6.95 -3.35 8.62
N ILE A 9 5.90 -3.51 7.79
CA ILE A 9 4.54 -3.09 8.14
C ILE A 9 4.07 -3.81 9.40
N HIS A 10 4.32 -5.12 9.50
CA HIS A 10 3.91 -5.91 10.65
C HIS A 10 4.54 -5.42 11.97
N HIS A 11 5.83 -5.06 11.96
CA HIS A 11 6.53 -4.64 13.17
C HIS A 11 6.45 -3.13 13.46
N LYS A 12 6.32 -2.29 12.42
CA LYS A 12 6.40 -0.82 12.53
C LYS A 12 5.07 -0.10 12.28
N GLY A 13 4.03 -0.82 11.87
CA GLY A 13 2.70 -0.28 11.55
C GLY A 13 2.56 0.20 10.10
N SER A 14 3.62 0.70 9.47
CA SER A 14 3.61 1.15 8.07
C SER A 14 4.98 1.00 7.41
N ALA A 15 4.98 1.00 6.07
CA ALA A 15 6.21 1.03 5.26
C ALA A 15 5.91 1.61 3.86
N VAL A 16 6.95 2.12 3.21
CA VAL A 16 6.87 2.62 1.82
C VAL A 16 6.76 1.43 0.86
N ALA A 17 5.66 1.37 0.12
CA ALA A 17 5.45 0.36 -0.93
C ALA A 17 6.13 0.74 -2.25
N GLY A 18 6.29 2.04 -2.53
CA GLY A 18 6.98 2.57 -3.70
C GLY A 18 6.76 4.08 -3.86
N ILE A 19 7.61 4.71 -4.68
CA ILE A 19 7.55 6.15 -5.00
C ILE A 19 7.10 6.29 -6.45
N TYR A 20 6.09 7.11 -6.69
CA TYR A 20 5.46 7.27 -7.99
C TYR A 20 5.03 8.74 -8.20
N THR A 21 4.73 9.09 -9.45
CA THR A 21 3.97 10.31 -9.74
C THR A 21 2.57 10.19 -9.15
N ARG A 22 1.96 11.33 -8.83
CA ARG A 22 0.64 11.40 -8.17
C ARG A 22 -0.41 10.51 -8.84
N ASP A 23 -0.60 10.66 -10.15
CA ASP A 23 -1.65 9.93 -10.88
C ASP A 23 -1.41 8.40 -10.86
N VAL A 24 -0.14 7.97 -10.87
CA VAL A 24 0.24 6.55 -10.76
C VAL A 24 0.04 6.02 -9.34
N ALA A 25 0.34 6.83 -8.31
CA ALA A 25 0.11 6.48 -6.92
C ALA A 25 -1.40 6.32 -6.62
N GLU A 26 -2.23 7.26 -7.09
CA GLU A 26 -3.69 7.21 -6.96
C GLU A 26 -4.26 5.92 -7.57
N THR A 27 -3.87 5.61 -8.82
CA THR A 27 -4.30 4.38 -9.50
C THR A 27 -3.90 3.12 -8.74
N LYS A 28 -2.67 3.06 -8.20
CA LYS A 28 -2.19 1.91 -7.44
C LYS A 28 -2.92 1.72 -6.12
N ILE A 29 -3.21 2.81 -5.40
CA ILE A 29 -3.99 2.78 -4.16
C ILE A 29 -5.37 2.21 -4.41
N GLU A 30 -6.04 2.64 -5.47
CA GLU A 30 -7.38 2.15 -5.82
C GLU A 30 -7.36 0.65 -6.12
N ILE A 31 -6.41 0.18 -6.93
CA ILE A 31 -6.26 -1.24 -7.29
C ILE A 31 -6.04 -2.10 -6.04
N VAL A 32 -5.12 -1.69 -5.15
CA VAL A 32 -4.76 -2.45 -3.94
C VAL A 32 -5.94 -2.49 -2.97
N THR A 33 -6.57 -1.34 -2.73
CA THR A 33 -7.68 -1.22 -1.79
C THR A 33 -8.90 -2.00 -2.29
N SER A 34 -9.23 -1.87 -3.58
CA SER A 34 -10.34 -2.61 -4.20
C SER A 34 -10.12 -4.12 -4.10
N ARG A 35 -8.90 -4.60 -4.37
CA ARG A 35 -8.56 -6.02 -4.27
C ARG A 35 -8.66 -6.54 -2.84
N ALA A 36 -8.16 -5.78 -1.85
CA ALA A 36 -8.25 -6.16 -0.45
C ALA A 36 -9.71 -6.27 0.01
N ARG A 37 -10.54 -5.29 -0.36
CA ARG A 37 -11.98 -5.30 -0.02
C ARG A 37 -12.72 -6.45 -0.67
N LYS A 38 -12.44 -6.78 -1.93
CA LYS A 38 -13.02 -7.96 -2.62
C LYS A 38 -12.66 -9.28 -1.94
N GLN A 39 -11.57 -9.32 -1.19
CA GLN A 39 -11.12 -10.48 -0.43
C GLN A 39 -11.45 -10.36 1.08
N GLU A 40 -12.32 -9.41 1.45
CA GLU A 40 -12.78 -9.19 2.82
C GLU A 40 -11.66 -8.78 3.81
N TYR A 41 -10.58 -8.20 3.30
CA TYR A 41 -9.46 -7.71 4.12
C TYR A 41 -9.52 -6.19 4.35
N PRO A 42 -9.17 -5.72 5.57
CA PRO A 42 -9.23 -4.30 5.93
C PRO A 42 -7.96 -3.51 5.56
N LEU A 43 -7.15 -3.97 4.61
CA LEU A 43 -5.88 -3.35 4.25
C LEU A 43 -6.06 -1.86 3.90
N GLN A 44 -5.19 -1.02 4.46
CA GLN A 44 -5.13 0.42 4.16
C GLN A 44 -3.89 0.73 3.33
N CYS A 45 -4.06 1.56 2.30
CA CYS A 45 -3.00 2.07 1.45
C CYS A 45 -3.24 3.56 1.22
N VAL A 46 -2.21 4.38 1.43
CA VAL A 46 -2.27 5.85 1.33
C VAL A 46 -1.06 6.36 0.54
N MET A 47 -1.18 7.57 -0.01
CA MET A 47 -0.05 8.32 -0.57
C MET A 47 0.29 9.49 0.34
N GLU A 48 1.57 9.80 0.44
CA GLU A 48 2.11 10.96 1.13
C GLU A 48 3.05 11.70 0.19
N GLN A 49 3.15 13.02 0.34
CA GLN A 49 4.11 13.82 -0.41
C GLN A 49 5.50 13.64 0.21
N GLU A 50 6.53 13.47 -0.61
CA GLU A 50 7.93 13.48 -0.14
C GLU A 50 8.41 14.87 0.28
#